data_AF-M0B0Y4-F1
#
_entry.id   AF-M0B0Y4-F1
#
_cell.length_a   1.000
_cell.length_b   1.000
_cell.length_c   1.000
_cell.angle_alpha   90.00
_cell.angle_beta   90.00
_cell.angle_gamma   90.00
#
_symmetry.space_group_name_H-M   'P 1'
#
loop_
_entity.id
_entity.type
_entity.pdbx_description
1 polymer ?
#
loop_
_entity_poly.entity_id
_entity_poly.type
_entity_poly.pdbx_seq_one_letter_code
_entity_poly.pdbx_strand_id
1 'polypeptide(L)'
;MTDDGLPFETAETAQTAQTSRTTQTAQRTPAGQDTQPGKPARTDGPIETIAARVRTEFSESIRRLIAFGPAVHGDGALRTEADLLAVIEDADVATGANEETDCERALTELAHDVALERGIVLTVHVLPVERFEANADHPFIEQAIAEGTEFTSPTPEDNER
;
A
#
# COMPACT_ATOMS: atom_id res chain seq x y z
N MET A 1 -68.86 14.74 -12.68
CA MET A 1 -67.96 15.86 -12.41
C MET A 1 -66.70 15.62 -13.22
N THR A 2 -66.59 16.36 -14.33
CA THR A 2 -65.40 17.10 -14.83
C THR A 2 -64.03 16.63 -14.31
N ASP A 3 -63.15 16.13 -15.18
CA ASP A 3 -62.20 16.90 -16.04
C ASP A 3 -60.96 17.34 -15.26
N ASP A 4 -59.81 16.81 -15.68
CA ASP A 4 -58.49 17.45 -15.79
C ASP A 4 -57.49 16.32 -16.12
N GLY A 5 -56.75 16.30 -17.21
CA GLY A 5 -56.23 17.44 -17.95
C GLY A 5 -54.70 17.36 -17.93
N LEU A 6 -54.13 17.25 -19.13
CA LEU A 6 -52.76 17.61 -19.53
C LEU A 6 -51.67 16.50 -19.62
N PRO A 7 -51.22 16.21 -20.86
CA PRO A 7 -49.92 15.61 -21.15
C PRO A 7 -48.83 16.70 -21.21
N PHE A 8 -47.65 16.45 -20.63
CA PHE A 8 -46.49 17.31 -20.85
C PHE A 8 -45.76 16.90 -22.11
N GLU A 9 -46.09 17.61 -23.18
CA GLU A 9 -45.22 17.86 -24.32
C GLU A 9 -44.06 18.76 -23.85
N THR A 10 -42.81 18.37 -24.08
CA THR A 10 -41.66 19.27 -23.96
C THR A 10 -41.02 19.40 -25.33
N ALA A 11 -41.11 20.61 -25.87
CA ALA A 11 -40.56 21.02 -27.14
C ALA A 11 -39.02 21.03 -27.14
N GLU A 12 -38.48 20.49 -28.22
CA GLU A 12 -37.46 21.09 -29.10
C GLU A 12 -36.57 22.22 -28.53
N THR A 13 -35.25 21.99 -28.54
CA THR A 13 -34.32 23.06 -28.93
C THR A 13 -33.03 22.44 -29.48
N ALA A 14 -32.75 22.76 -30.73
CA ALA A 14 -31.54 22.40 -31.45
C ALA A 14 -30.30 23.09 -30.86
N GLN A 15 -29.14 22.40 -30.87
CA GLN A 15 -27.89 23.11 -31.11
C GLN A 15 -26.91 22.29 -31.96
N THR A 16 -26.78 22.83 -33.16
CA THR A 16 -25.77 22.67 -34.20
C THR A 16 -24.32 22.69 -33.71
N ALA A 17 -23.52 21.81 -34.34
CA ALA A 17 -22.17 22.03 -34.86
C ALA A 17 -21.02 22.29 -33.87
N GLN A 18 -19.95 21.49 -33.95
CA GLN A 18 -18.80 21.83 -34.82
C GLN A 18 -17.76 20.70 -34.83
N THR A 19 -17.65 20.08 -36.00
CA THR A 19 -16.52 19.24 -36.42
C THR A 19 -15.32 20.15 -36.69
N SER A 20 -14.35 20.17 -35.79
CA SER A 20 -13.02 20.72 -36.08
C SER A 20 -12.06 19.57 -36.36
N ARG A 21 -12.01 19.18 -37.64
CA ARG A 21 -10.86 18.48 -38.21
C ARG A 21 -9.79 19.54 -38.50
N THR A 22 -8.70 19.52 -37.75
CA THR A 22 -7.44 20.13 -38.20
C THR A 22 -6.41 19.02 -38.30
N THR A 23 -6.13 18.64 -39.54
CA THR A 23 -4.93 17.94 -39.94
C THR A 23 -3.71 18.71 -39.47
N GLN A 24 -2.89 18.14 -38.58
CA GLN A 24 -1.49 18.53 -38.47
C GLN A 24 -0.60 17.35 -38.86
N THR A 25 -0.09 17.54 -40.07
CA THR A 25 0.93 16.86 -40.84
C THR A 25 2.05 16.25 -40.00
N ALA A 26 2.24 14.95 -40.24
CA ALA A 26 3.47 14.17 -40.16
C ALA A 26 4.76 14.88 -39.72
N GLN A 27 5.33 14.40 -38.61
CA GLN A 27 6.78 14.23 -38.49
C GLN A 27 7.06 12.77 -38.09
N ARG A 28 7.57 12.00 -39.05
CA ARG A 28 8.18 10.68 -38.84
C ARG A 28 9.65 10.85 -39.17
N THR A 29 10.54 10.73 -38.18
CA THR A 29 11.82 10.00 -38.34
C THR A 29 12.37 9.62 -36.96
N PRO A 30 13.03 8.45 -36.84
CA PRO A 30 13.23 7.73 -35.58
C PRO A 30 14.67 7.86 -35.06
N ALA A 31 14.84 7.90 -33.74
CA ALA A 31 16.09 7.53 -33.07
C ALA A 31 15.85 7.51 -31.55
N GLY A 32 16.20 6.40 -30.90
CA GLY A 32 16.31 6.32 -29.45
C GLY A 32 15.05 5.84 -28.72
N GLN A 33 14.66 4.58 -28.95
CA GLN A 33 14.20 3.79 -27.80
C GLN A 33 15.41 3.65 -26.88
N ASP A 34 15.35 4.30 -25.72
CA ASP A 34 15.90 3.88 -24.43
C ASP A 34 15.91 5.09 -23.49
N THR A 35 14.73 5.71 -23.30
CA THR A 35 14.47 6.43 -22.07
C THR A 35 13.31 5.73 -21.41
N GLN A 36 13.69 4.70 -20.65
CA GLN A 36 12.92 4.14 -19.56
C GLN A 36 12.04 5.25 -18.95
N PRO A 37 10.71 5.11 -18.87
CA PRO A 37 9.91 6.12 -18.21
C PRO A 37 10.43 6.22 -16.78
N GLY A 38 11.10 7.34 -16.48
CA GLY A 38 11.44 7.71 -15.13
C GLY A 38 10.14 7.67 -14.35
N LYS A 39 10.02 6.65 -13.49
CA LYS A 39 8.88 6.38 -12.63
C LYS A 39 8.53 7.72 -11.95
N PRO A 40 7.44 8.40 -12.35
CA PRO A 40 7.15 9.72 -11.83
C PRO A 40 6.83 9.57 -10.33
N ALA A 41 7.46 10.42 -9.52
CA ALA A 41 7.23 10.72 -8.09
C ALA A 41 6.55 9.61 -7.26
N ARG A 42 7.28 9.02 -6.29
CA ARG A 42 6.74 8.11 -5.26
C ARG A 42 5.42 8.67 -4.71
N THR A 43 4.30 8.18 -5.23
CA THR A 43 3.12 8.01 -4.41
C THR A 43 3.50 6.85 -3.51
N ASP A 44 3.93 7.13 -2.27
CA ASP A 44 4.15 6.06 -1.30
C ASP A 44 2.86 5.23 -1.28
N GLY A 45 2.95 3.96 -1.69
CA GLY A 45 1.82 3.07 -1.69
C GLY A 45 1.30 2.88 -0.26
N PRO A 46 0.12 2.26 -0.12
CA PRO A 46 -0.49 2.09 1.18
C PRO A 46 0.44 1.32 2.14
N ILE A 47 1.15 0.31 1.62
CA ILE A 47 2.10 -0.52 2.37
C ILE A 47 3.34 0.29 2.79
N GLU A 48 3.91 1.08 1.89
CA GLU A 48 5.07 1.93 2.18
C GLU A 48 4.72 2.98 3.25
N THR A 49 3.51 3.53 3.21
CA THR A 49 3.03 4.46 4.24
C THR A 49 2.93 3.78 5.61
N ILE A 50 2.34 2.58 5.67
CA ILE A 50 2.21 1.80 6.91
C ILE A 50 3.59 1.47 7.45
N ALA A 51 4.48 0.94 6.61
CA ALA A 51 5.83 0.57 7.00
C ALA A 51 6.61 1.77 7.53
N ALA A 52 6.51 2.94 6.88
CA ALA A 52 7.17 4.17 7.33
C ALA A 52 6.65 4.62 8.70
N ARG A 53 5.33 4.57 8.94
CA ARG A 53 4.73 4.92 10.24
C ARG A 53 5.15 3.96 11.34
N VAL A 54 5.02 2.65 11.11
CA VAL A 54 5.43 1.62 12.07
C VAL A 54 6.91 1.73 12.41
N ARG A 55 7.77 1.92 11.40
CA ARG A 55 9.21 2.12 11.63
C ARG A 55 9.51 3.39 12.41
N THR A 56 8.78 4.49 12.19
CA THR A 56 9.00 5.73 12.92
C THR A 56 8.72 5.56 14.42
N GLU A 57 7.63 4.89 14.76
CA GLU A 57 7.20 4.72 16.15
C GLU A 57 7.98 3.61 16.90
N PHE A 58 8.38 2.54 16.21
CA PHE A 58 8.94 1.33 16.84
C PHE A 58 10.35 0.97 16.34
N SER A 59 11.10 1.93 15.77
CA SER A 59 12.41 1.69 15.14
C SER A 59 13.40 0.90 16.00
N GLU A 60 13.46 1.17 17.30
CA GLU A 60 14.41 0.55 18.23
C GLU A 60 14.06 -0.90 18.56
N SER A 61 12.78 -1.27 18.48
CA SER A 61 12.29 -2.60 18.81
C SER A 61 12.21 -3.52 17.58
N ILE A 62 11.94 -2.96 16.40
CA ILE A 62 11.73 -3.74 15.18
C ILE A 62 13.06 -4.13 14.55
N ARG A 63 13.37 -5.42 14.62
CA ARG A 63 14.50 -6.02 13.92
C ARG A 63 14.24 -6.15 12.42
N ARG A 64 13.08 -6.69 12.03
CA ARG A 64 12.66 -6.82 10.62
C ARG A 64 11.20 -6.44 10.45
N LEU A 65 10.87 -5.88 9.30
CA LEU A 65 9.50 -5.55 8.94
C LEU A 65 9.26 -6.00 7.51
N ILE A 66 8.37 -6.95 7.31
CA ILE A 66 8.15 -7.60 6.01
C ILE A 66 6.67 -7.52 5.70
N ALA A 67 6.29 -6.92 4.58
CA ALA A 67 4.92 -6.98 4.08
C ALA A 67 4.83 -7.94 2.90
N PHE A 68 3.79 -8.76 2.85
CA PHE A 68 3.55 -9.69 1.76
C PHE A 68 2.05 -9.78 1.45
N GLY A 69 1.72 -10.52 0.39
CA GLY A 69 0.34 -10.68 -0.10
C GLY A 69 -0.01 -9.79 -1.30
N PRO A 70 -1.28 -9.87 -1.77
CA PRO A 70 -1.72 -9.24 -3.02
C PRO A 70 -1.54 -7.72 -3.09
N ALA A 71 -1.73 -7.02 -1.97
CA ALA A 71 -1.57 -5.55 -1.91
C ALA A 71 -0.14 -5.08 -2.18
N VAL A 72 0.85 -5.92 -1.85
CA VAL A 72 2.27 -5.61 -2.01
C VAL A 72 2.69 -5.72 -3.47
N HIS A 73 2.12 -6.68 -4.20
CA HIS A 73 2.45 -6.94 -5.60
C HIS A 73 1.73 -6.01 -6.58
N GLY A 74 0.82 -5.16 -6.10
CA GLY A 74 0.07 -4.22 -6.93
C GLY A 74 -0.99 -4.89 -7.81
N ASP A 75 -1.41 -6.11 -7.47
CA ASP A 75 -2.53 -6.76 -8.15
C ASP A 75 -3.82 -6.03 -7.80
N GLY A 76 -4.32 -5.24 -8.75
CA GLY A 76 -5.38 -4.23 -8.60
C GLY A 76 -6.80 -4.77 -8.37
N ALA A 77 -6.95 -5.81 -7.56
CA ALA A 77 -8.27 -6.27 -7.12
C ALA A 77 -8.87 -5.29 -6.09
N LEU A 78 -10.18 -5.03 -6.21
CA LEU A 78 -10.97 -4.30 -5.22
C LEU A 78 -10.90 -5.06 -3.88
N ARG A 79 -10.33 -4.41 -2.85
CA ARG A 79 -9.97 -4.96 -1.52
C ARG A 79 -8.70 -5.79 -1.57
N THR A 80 -7.58 -5.10 -1.73
CA THR A 80 -6.26 -5.71 -1.63
C THR A 80 -5.94 -5.98 -0.16
N GLU A 81 -5.75 -7.26 0.15
CA GLU A 81 -5.32 -7.75 1.45
C GLU A 81 -3.78 -7.75 1.51
N ALA A 82 -3.24 -7.46 2.70
CA ALA A 82 -1.82 -7.52 2.98
C ALA A 82 -1.58 -8.13 4.35
N ASP A 83 -0.47 -8.83 4.48
CA ASP A 83 0.03 -9.32 5.76
C ASP A 83 1.33 -8.57 6.09
N LEU A 84 1.47 -8.16 7.34
CA LEU A 84 2.65 -7.47 7.87
C LEU A 84 3.27 -8.29 8.98
N LEU A 85 4.47 -8.81 8.76
CA LEU A 85 5.29 -9.48 9.75
C LEU A 85 6.30 -8.50 10.37
N ALA A 86 6.11 -8.17 11.64
CA ALA A 86 7.06 -7.43 12.46
C ALA A 86 7.85 -8.40 13.34
N VAL A 87 9.16 -8.44 13.15
CA VAL A 87 10.08 -9.19 14.00
C VAL A 87 10.69 -8.23 15.00
N ILE A 88 10.50 -8.50 16.29
CA ILE A 88 10.91 -7.67 17.41
C ILE A 88 12.13 -8.30 18.10
N GLU A 89 13.11 -7.48 18.49
CA GLU A 89 14.35 -7.96 19.11
C GLU A 89 14.10 -8.58 20.50
N ASP A 90 13.26 -7.94 21.31
CA ASP A 90 12.96 -8.34 22.69
C ASP A 90 11.66 -9.14 22.79
N ALA A 91 11.71 -10.33 23.39
CA ALA A 91 10.56 -11.22 23.50
C ALA A 91 9.47 -10.75 24.48
N ASP A 92 9.84 -10.07 25.56
CA ASP A 92 8.88 -9.53 26.52
C ASP A 92 8.13 -8.34 25.90
N VAL A 93 8.82 -7.55 25.08
CA VAL A 93 8.22 -6.47 24.28
C VAL A 93 7.31 -7.04 23.19
N ALA A 94 7.76 -8.08 22.47
CA ALA A 94 7.01 -8.69 21.37
C ALA A 94 5.68 -9.32 21.82
N THR A 95 5.63 -9.88 23.03
CA THR A 95 4.47 -10.64 23.54
C THR A 95 3.59 -9.85 24.51
N GLY A 96 3.91 -8.58 24.76
CA GLY A 96 3.17 -7.74 25.70
C GLY A 96 3.17 -8.31 27.12
N ALA A 97 4.34 -8.77 27.60
CA ALA A 97 4.48 -9.35 28.94
C ALA A 97 3.95 -8.42 30.06
N ASN A 98 3.91 -7.11 29.80
CA ASN A 98 3.27 -6.09 30.64
C ASN A 98 2.35 -5.19 29.78
N GLU A 99 1.20 -4.76 30.32
CA GLU A 99 0.24 -3.88 29.63
C GLU A 99 0.83 -2.53 29.16
N GLU A 100 1.85 -2.02 29.86
CA GLU A 100 2.55 -0.78 29.52
C GLU A 100 3.47 -0.93 28.29
N THR A 101 3.90 -2.16 27.99
CA THR A 101 4.85 -2.48 26.91
C THR A 101 4.23 -3.40 25.86
N ASP A 102 2.91 -3.39 25.72
CA ASP A 102 2.17 -4.18 24.73
C ASP A 102 2.41 -3.65 23.30
N CYS A 103 3.60 -3.95 22.78
CA CYS A 103 4.05 -3.53 21.47
C CYS A 103 3.22 -4.18 20.36
N GLU A 104 2.79 -5.43 20.55
CA GLU A 104 1.90 -6.12 19.60
C GLU A 104 0.61 -5.33 19.40
N ARG A 105 -0.09 -4.96 20.48
CA ARG A 105 -1.32 -4.18 20.39
C ARG A 105 -1.06 -2.81 19.78
N ALA A 106 -0.07 -2.06 20.26
CA ALA A 106 0.19 -0.71 19.78
C ALA A 106 0.59 -0.67 18.30
N LEU A 107 1.40 -1.63 17.86
CA LEU A 107 1.80 -1.76 16.45
C LEU A 107 0.61 -2.16 15.59
N THR A 108 -0.20 -3.12 16.05
CA THR A 108 -1.41 -3.56 15.36
C THR A 108 -2.40 -2.42 15.18
N GLU A 109 -2.67 -1.65 16.24
CA GLU A 109 -3.57 -0.48 16.20
C GLU A 109 -3.06 0.57 15.21
N LEU A 110 -1.80 0.98 15.31
CA LEU A 110 -1.21 1.96 14.39
C LEU A 110 -1.30 1.50 12.93
N ALA A 111 -0.95 0.25 12.66
CA ALA A 111 -0.95 -0.29 11.31
C ALA A 111 -2.39 -0.41 10.77
N HIS A 112 -3.35 -0.79 11.61
CA HIS A 112 -4.77 -0.82 11.26
C HIS A 112 -5.33 0.56 10.96
N ASP A 113 -5.01 1.57 11.76
CA ASP A 113 -5.46 2.94 11.56
C ASP A 113 -5.02 3.47 10.19
N VAL A 114 -3.73 3.29 9.87
CA VAL A 114 -3.19 3.69 8.56
C VAL A 114 -3.79 2.83 7.44
N ALA A 115 -3.99 1.53 7.64
CA ALA A 115 -4.61 0.65 6.66
C ALA A 115 -6.05 1.08 6.31
N LEU A 116 -6.84 1.47 7.32
CA LEU A 116 -8.19 1.99 7.16
C LEU A 116 -8.20 3.32 6.38
N GLU A 117 -7.29 4.24 6.69
CA GLU A 117 -7.13 5.49 5.94
C GLU A 117 -6.78 5.25 4.47
N ARG A 118 -6.06 4.16 4.18
CA ARG A 118 -5.61 3.80 2.85
C ARG A 118 -6.53 2.82 2.12
N GLY A 119 -7.58 2.35 2.76
CA GLY A 119 -8.59 1.46 2.17
C GLY A 119 -8.10 0.03 1.88
N ILE A 120 -7.11 -0.46 2.62
CA ILE A 120 -6.62 -1.84 2.52
C ILE A 120 -7.02 -2.65 3.76
N VAL A 121 -7.08 -3.97 3.61
CA VAL A 121 -7.23 -4.89 4.75
C VAL A 121 -5.84 -5.37 5.12
N LEU A 122 -5.45 -5.18 6.38
CA LEU A 122 -4.13 -5.53 6.89
C LEU A 122 -4.27 -6.55 8.02
N THR A 123 -3.51 -7.64 7.94
CA THR A 123 -3.26 -8.51 9.10
C THR A 123 -1.86 -8.24 9.61
N VAL A 124 -1.71 -8.10 10.92
CA VAL A 124 -0.40 -7.86 11.56
C VAL A 124 0.00 -9.09 12.36
N HIS A 125 1.25 -9.50 12.19
CA HIS A 125 1.88 -10.59 12.92
C HIS A 125 3.13 -10.07 13.60
N VAL A 126 3.21 -10.22 14.92
CA VAL A 126 4.37 -9.80 15.71
C VAL A 126 5.05 -11.04 16.27
N LEU A 127 6.35 -11.19 16.01
CA LEU A 127 7.15 -12.32 16.49
C LEU A 127 8.45 -11.82 17.11
N PRO A 128 8.89 -12.41 18.25
CA PRO A 128 10.24 -12.17 18.70
C PRO A 128 11.27 -12.83 17.79
N VAL A 129 12.47 -12.25 17.72
CA VAL A 129 13.55 -12.72 16.85
C VAL A 129 13.90 -14.18 17.09
N GLU A 130 13.92 -14.64 18.34
CA GLU A 130 14.27 -16.04 18.63
C GLU A 130 13.21 -16.99 18.08
N ARG A 131 11.92 -16.60 18.10
CA ARG A 131 10.84 -17.42 17.54
C ARG A 131 10.87 -17.41 16.02
N PHE A 132 11.16 -16.26 15.41
CA PHE A 132 11.32 -16.14 13.97
C PHE A 132 12.45 -17.05 13.47
N GLU A 133 13.61 -17.01 14.12
CA GLU A 133 14.78 -17.82 13.74
C GLU A 133 14.58 -19.30 14.03
N ALA A 134 14.00 -19.66 15.18
CA ALA A 134 13.74 -21.05 15.55
C ALA A 134 12.70 -21.73 14.65
N ASN A 135 11.87 -20.95 13.94
CA ASN A 135 10.81 -21.46 13.07
C ASN A 135 11.00 -20.99 11.61
N ALA A 136 12.25 -20.79 11.17
CA ALA A 136 12.55 -20.34 9.82
C ALA A 136 11.90 -21.21 8.72
N ASP A 137 11.76 -22.52 8.96
CA ASP A 137 11.14 -23.50 8.05
C ASP A 137 9.59 -23.54 8.17
N HIS A 138 8.99 -22.66 8.98
CA HIS A 138 7.54 -22.61 9.10
C HIS A 138 6.93 -22.00 7.83
N PRO A 139 5.89 -22.60 7.22
CA PRO A 139 5.36 -22.18 5.91
C PRO A 139 5.03 -20.69 5.81
N PHE A 140 4.50 -20.10 6.90
CA PHE A 140 4.22 -18.67 6.97
C PHE A 140 5.48 -17.80 6.91
N ILE A 141 6.56 -18.19 7.60
CA ILE A 141 7.82 -17.44 7.60
C ILE A 141 8.53 -17.59 6.26
N GLU A 142 8.56 -18.81 5.72
CA GLU A 142 9.10 -19.07 4.38
C GLU A 142 8.38 -18.22 3.32
N GLN A 143 7.04 -18.18 3.35
CA GLN A 143 6.25 -17.36 2.44
C GLN A 143 6.55 -15.87 2.61
N ALA A 144 6.57 -15.36 3.85
CA ALA A 144 6.87 -13.96 4.11
C ALA A 144 8.25 -13.56 3.55
N ILE A 145 9.27 -14.40 3.69
CA ILE A 145 10.60 -14.15 3.16
C ILE A 145 10.63 -14.27 1.63
N ALA A 146 9.93 -15.24 1.06
CA ALA A 146 9.97 -15.52 -0.38
C ALA A 146 9.19 -14.50 -1.22
N GLU A 147 8.04 -14.05 -0.72
CA GLU A 147 7.11 -13.16 -1.44
C GLU A 147 7.15 -11.71 -0.92
N GLY A 148 7.71 -11.49 0.27
CA GLY A 148 7.59 -10.22 0.96
C GLY A 148 8.59 -9.15 0.52
N THR A 149 8.18 -7.90 0.72
CA THR A 149 9.07 -6.74 0.68
C THR A 149 9.51 -6.43 2.10
N GLU A 150 10.83 -6.50 2.33
CA GLU A 150 11.42 -6.08 3.59
C GLU A 150 11.64 -4.56 3.60
N PHE A 151 11.13 -3.91 4.64
CA PHE A 151 11.31 -2.49 4.90
C PHE A 151 12.41 -2.33 5.93
N THR A 152 13.63 -2.11 5.47
CA THR A 152 14.75 -1.75 6.34
C THR A 152 14.62 -0.28 6.73
N SER A 153 14.97 0.07 7.97
CA SER A 153 15.28 1.47 8.27
C SER A 153 16.36 1.93 7.28
N PRO A 154 16.32 3.19 6.78
CA PRO A 154 17.45 3.70 6.04
C PRO A 154 18.67 3.62 6.98
N THR A 155 19.62 2.74 6.68
CA THR A 155 20.93 2.85 7.28
C THR A 155 21.45 4.24 6.94
N PRO A 156 21.97 5.02 7.91
CA PRO A 156 22.47 6.36 7.64
C PRO A 156 23.60 6.42 6.60
N GLU A 157 24.08 5.27 6.10
CA GLU A 157 25.08 5.16 5.04
C GLU A 157 24.54 5.41 3.60
N ASP A 158 23.21 5.46 3.37
CA ASP A 158 22.66 5.70 2.01
C ASP A 158 22.63 7.19 1.61
N ASN A 159 23.10 8.10 2.49
CA ASN A 159 23.09 9.55 2.25
C ASN A 159 24.48 10.13 1.85
N GLU A 160 25.46 9.27 1.54
CA GLU A 160 26.82 9.67 1.13
C GLU A 160 27.15 9.31 -0.34
N ARG A 161 26.24 9.56 -1.29
CA ARG A 161 26.59 9.53 -2.73
C ARG A 161 26.12 10.76 -3.51
#